data_AF-A0A6J1YA33-F1
#
_entry.id   AF-A0A6J1YA33-F1
#
_cell.length_a   1.000
_cell.length_b   1.000
_cell.length_c   1.000
_cell.angle_alpha   90.00
_cell.angle_beta   90.00
_cell.angle_gamma   90.00
#
_symmetry.space_group_name_H-M   'P 1'
#
loop_
_entity.id
_entity.type
_entity.pdbx_description
1 polymer ?
#
loop_
_entity_poly.entity_id
_entity_poly.type
_entity_poly.pdbx_seq_one_letter_code
_entity_poly.pdbx_strand_id
1 'polypeptide(L)'
;MDPGGPVRCGAPGAASPAPPPFARIAPSLFLGSARTAAAPELLERAGVSLCVNVSRQQPGPSAPGVAELRVPVFDDPAEDLLTHLEPTCAAMEAAVRAGGACLVYCKNGRSRSAAVCTAYLMRHRGLSLAQAFQAVKSARPVAEPNPGFWAQLQKYEEVLQSLSCPPGEPSGPCSRTREELQNEP
;
A
#
# COMPACT_ATOMS: atom_id res chain seq x y z
N MET A 1 -25.47 -48.72 -44.57
CA MET A 1 -25.57 -49.12 -43.14
C MET A 1 -24.18 -48.94 -42.56
N ASP A 2 -24.00 -47.87 -41.81
CA ASP A 2 -22.71 -47.36 -41.30
C ASP A 2 -22.63 -47.66 -39.80
N PRO A 3 -21.57 -48.31 -39.26
CA PRO A 3 -21.47 -48.57 -37.84
C PRO A 3 -20.78 -47.40 -37.13
N GLY A 4 -21.57 -46.62 -36.39
CA GLY A 4 -21.12 -45.46 -35.61
C GLY A 4 -19.99 -45.79 -34.62
N GLY A 5 -18.87 -45.08 -34.76
CA GLY A 5 -17.75 -45.11 -33.82
C GLY A 5 -18.03 -44.38 -32.50
N PRO A 6 -17.25 -44.66 -31.45
CA PRO A 6 -17.50 -44.12 -30.11
C PRO A 6 -17.21 -42.61 -30.05
N VAL A 7 -18.20 -41.86 -29.56
CA VAL A 7 -18.09 -40.42 -29.29
C VAL A 7 -17.12 -40.22 -28.12
N ARG A 8 -15.97 -39.59 -28.39
CA ARG A 8 -15.02 -39.18 -27.37
C ARG A 8 -15.62 -38.03 -26.57
N CYS A 9 -15.92 -38.27 -25.29
CA CYS A 9 -16.25 -37.20 -24.34
C CYS A 9 -15.02 -36.30 -24.16
N GLY A 10 -15.09 -35.07 -24.69
CA GLY A 10 -14.10 -34.05 -24.42
C GLY A 10 -14.12 -33.68 -22.94
N ALA A 11 -12.95 -33.74 -22.29
CA ALA A 11 -12.79 -33.21 -20.94
C ALA A 11 -13.08 -31.70 -20.95
N PRO A 12 -13.75 -31.15 -19.92
CA PRO A 12 -13.95 -29.71 -19.82
C PRO A 12 -12.59 -29.04 -19.66
N GLY A 13 -12.28 -28.11 -20.57
CA GLY A 13 -11.09 -27.29 -20.50
C GLY A 13 -11.03 -26.58 -19.16
N ALA A 14 -9.91 -26.73 -18.45
CA ALA A 14 -9.65 -26.02 -17.21
C ALA A 14 -9.81 -24.51 -17.46
N ALA A 15 -10.88 -23.93 -16.94
CA ALA A 15 -11.07 -22.49 -16.93
C ALA A 15 -9.86 -21.87 -16.21
N SER A 16 -9.21 -20.90 -16.87
CA SER A 16 -8.15 -20.11 -16.24
C SER A 16 -8.66 -19.58 -14.90
N PRO A 17 -7.94 -19.79 -13.78
CA PRO A 17 -8.44 -19.34 -12.49
C PRO A 17 -8.65 -17.83 -12.55
N ALA A 18 -9.81 -17.37 -12.07
CA ALA A 18 -10.08 -15.95 -11.93
C ALA A 18 -8.89 -15.27 -11.23
N PRO A 19 -8.50 -14.05 -11.64
CA PRO A 19 -7.39 -13.35 -11.01
C PRO A 19 -7.62 -13.31 -9.50
N PRO A 20 -6.56 -13.53 -8.68
CA PRO A 20 -6.72 -13.60 -7.24
C PRO A 20 -7.43 -12.34 -6.74
N PRO A 21 -8.31 -12.44 -5.73
CA PRO A 21 -9.11 -11.30 -5.26
C PRO A 21 -8.27 -10.16 -4.63
N PHE A 22 -6.94 -10.33 -4.57
CA PHE A 22 -5.97 -9.38 -4.06
C PHE A 22 -4.80 -9.22 -5.03
N ALA A 23 -4.26 -8.01 -5.04
CA ALA A 23 -3.16 -7.61 -5.90
C ALA A 23 -1.87 -7.53 -5.09
N ARG A 24 -0.80 -8.13 -5.59
CA ARG A 24 0.55 -7.91 -5.06
C ARG A 24 1.05 -6.57 -5.58
N ILE A 25 1.29 -5.62 -4.68
CA ILE A 25 1.76 -4.28 -5.05
C ILE A 25 3.30 -4.24 -5.08
N ALA A 26 3.92 -4.90 -4.11
CA ALA A 26 5.37 -4.94 -3.93
C ALA A 26 5.76 -6.26 -3.24
N PRO A 27 7.07 -6.58 -3.09
CA PRO A 27 7.49 -7.67 -2.22
C PRO A 27 6.89 -7.54 -0.82
N SER A 28 6.26 -8.62 -0.36
CA SER A 28 5.58 -8.74 0.94
C SER A 28 4.42 -7.77 1.20
N LEU A 29 3.85 -7.15 0.16
CA LEU A 29 2.73 -6.20 0.29
C LEU A 29 1.59 -6.54 -0.69
N PHE A 30 0.41 -6.73 -0.13
CA PHE A 30 -0.81 -7.07 -0.86
C PHE A 30 -1.95 -6.10 -0.53
N LEU A 31 -2.81 -5.83 -1.53
CA LEU A 31 -4.05 -5.06 -1.37
C LEU A 31 -5.25 -5.90 -1.76
N GLY A 32 -6.23 -5.98 -0.88
CA GLY A 32 -7.45 -6.75 -1.10
C GLY A 32 -8.74 -6.04 -0.67
N SER A 33 -9.84 -6.79 -0.81
CA SER A 33 -11.16 -6.44 -0.27
C SER A 33 -11.45 -7.28 0.98
N ALA A 34 -12.55 -7.00 1.69
CA ALA A 34 -12.95 -7.82 2.84
C ALA A 34 -13.13 -9.31 2.48
N ARG A 35 -13.52 -9.62 1.23
CA ARG A 35 -13.60 -11.00 0.73
C ARG A 35 -12.23 -11.70 0.67
N THR A 36 -11.16 -10.95 0.47
CA THR A 36 -9.80 -11.49 0.49
C THR A 36 -9.41 -11.90 1.90
N ALA A 37 -9.67 -11.05 2.89
CA ALA A 37 -9.32 -11.34 4.29
C ALA A 37 -10.06 -12.59 4.81
N ALA A 38 -11.26 -12.85 4.28
CA ALA A 38 -12.06 -14.01 4.63
C ALA A 38 -11.64 -15.33 3.94
N ALA A 39 -10.54 -15.36 3.17
CA ALA A 39 -10.07 -16.54 2.43
C ALA A 39 -8.72 -17.05 2.97
N PRO A 40 -8.71 -17.97 3.95
CA PRO A 40 -7.48 -18.42 4.63
C PRO A 40 -6.43 -18.99 3.69
N GLU A 41 -6.83 -19.78 2.70
CA GLU A 41 -5.92 -20.45 1.77
C GLU A 41 -5.12 -19.43 0.94
N LEU A 42 -5.72 -18.26 0.68
CA LEU A 42 -5.08 -17.17 -0.03
C LEU A 42 -4.05 -16.45 0.84
N LEU A 43 -4.34 -16.28 2.14
CA LEU A 43 -3.44 -15.65 3.10
C LEU A 43 -2.21 -16.54 3.35
N GLU A 44 -2.44 -17.85 3.56
CA GLU A 44 -1.39 -18.84 3.75
C GLU A 44 -0.47 -18.92 2.53
N ARG A 45 -1.03 -19.07 1.33
CA ARG A 45 -0.24 -19.15 0.08
C ARG A 45 0.57 -17.87 -0.18
N ALA A 46 0.09 -16.72 0.29
CA ALA A 46 0.78 -15.45 0.15
C ALA A 46 1.79 -15.17 1.29
N GLY A 47 1.89 -16.06 2.29
CA GLY A 47 2.74 -15.86 3.47
C GLY A 47 2.35 -14.64 4.31
N VAL A 48 1.05 -14.31 4.33
CA VAL A 48 0.55 -13.15 5.09
C VAL A 48 0.61 -13.46 6.58
N SER A 49 1.32 -12.63 7.33
CA SER A 49 1.41 -12.68 8.79
C SER A 49 0.63 -11.55 9.47
N LEU A 50 0.36 -10.46 8.75
CA LEU A 50 -0.39 -9.31 9.24
C LEU A 50 -1.47 -8.86 8.24
N CYS A 51 -2.70 -8.77 8.73
CA CYS A 51 -3.83 -8.18 8.05
C CYS A 51 -4.12 -6.78 8.62
N VAL A 52 -4.01 -5.75 7.79
CA VAL A 52 -4.39 -4.37 8.13
C VAL A 52 -5.81 -4.11 7.64
N ASN A 53 -6.76 -4.12 8.56
CA ASN A 53 -8.17 -3.87 8.32
C ASN A 53 -8.48 -2.37 8.43
N VAL A 54 -8.54 -1.69 7.29
CA VAL A 54 -8.86 -0.26 7.22
C VAL A 54 -10.37 -0.07 7.16
N SER A 55 -11.05 -0.43 8.24
CA SER A 55 -12.48 -0.24 8.41
C SER A 55 -12.94 -0.33 9.87
N ARG A 56 -14.10 0.26 10.16
CA ARG A 56 -14.78 0.07 11.45
C ARG A 56 -15.49 -1.28 11.56
N GLN A 57 -16.11 -1.75 10.48
CA GLN A 57 -17.13 -2.80 10.54
C GLN A 57 -16.79 -4.09 9.77
N GLN A 58 -15.77 -4.11 8.92
CA GLN A 58 -15.47 -5.33 8.17
C GLN A 58 -14.87 -6.39 9.11
N PRO A 59 -15.19 -7.67 8.91
CA PRO A 59 -14.62 -8.74 9.70
C PRO A 59 -13.09 -8.82 9.53
N GLY A 60 -12.45 -9.38 10.56
CA GLY A 60 -11.03 -9.74 10.54
C GLY A 60 -10.74 -10.93 9.62
N PRO A 61 -9.46 -11.32 9.49
CA PRO A 61 -9.11 -12.56 8.80
C PRO A 61 -9.61 -13.78 9.56
N SER A 62 -10.00 -14.82 8.82
CA SER A 62 -10.38 -16.13 9.40
C SER A 62 -9.21 -17.11 9.52
N ALA A 63 -8.01 -16.69 9.09
CA ALA A 63 -6.83 -17.57 9.03
C ALA A 63 -6.11 -17.69 10.39
N PRO A 64 -5.78 -18.90 10.85
CA PRO A 64 -4.99 -19.10 12.06
C PRO A 64 -3.57 -18.54 11.90
N GLY A 65 -3.03 -17.97 12.97
CA GLY A 65 -1.65 -17.42 12.98
C GLY A 65 -1.46 -16.10 12.22
N VAL A 66 -2.52 -15.52 11.65
CA VAL A 66 -2.49 -14.19 11.00
C VAL A 66 -2.95 -13.13 12.00
N ALA A 67 -2.08 -12.17 12.33
CA ALA A 67 -2.43 -11.06 13.19
C ALA A 67 -3.34 -10.06 12.46
N GLU A 68 -4.22 -9.38 13.21
CA GLU A 68 -5.03 -8.26 12.69
C GLU A 68 -4.60 -6.95 13.36
N LEU A 69 -4.38 -5.91 12.53
CA LEU A 69 -4.34 -4.52 12.96
C LEU A 69 -5.53 -3.78 12.35
N ARG A 70 -6.38 -3.17 13.19
CA ARG A 70 -7.54 -2.41 12.71
C ARG A 70 -7.27 -0.91 12.71
N VAL A 71 -7.53 -0.27 11.58
CA VAL A 71 -7.56 1.19 11.40
C VAL A 71 -9.03 1.61 11.23
N PRO A 72 -9.70 2.08 12.30
CA PRO A 72 -11.15 2.17 12.34
C PRO A 72 -11.71 3.44 11.68
N VAL A 73 -11.55 3.56 10.36
CA VAL A 73 -12.06 4.70 9.57
C VAL A 73 -13.16 4.30 8.57
N PHE A 74 -14.15 5.18 8.38
CA PHE A 74 -15.06 5.12 7.23
C PHE A 74 -14.37 5.56 5.95
N ASP A 75 -14.99 5.26 4.80
CA ASP A 75 -14.50 5.72 3.50
C ASP A 75 -15.07 7.12 3.20
N ASP A 76 -14.71 8.07 4.04
CA ASP A 76 -15.25 9.42 4.03
C ASP A 76 -14.10 10.44 3.96
N PRO A 77 -14.17 11.47 3.11
CA PRO A 77 -13.15 12.52 3.05
C PRO A 77 -12.90 13.27 4.37
N ALA A 78 -13.86 13.26 5.29
CA ALA A 78 -13.77 13.90 6.61
C ALA A 78 -13.12 13.01 7.69
N GLU A 79 -12.91 11.71 7.43
CA GLU A 79 -12.22 10.83 8.37
C GLU A 79 -10.72 11.15 8.42
N ASP A 80 -10.16 11.08 9.62
CA ASP A 80 -8.73 11.31 9.85
C ASP A 80 -7.96 9.99 9.72
N LEU A 81 -7.48 9.71 8.51
CA LEU A 81 -6.59 8.58 8.24
C LEU A 81 -5.13 8.93 8.58
N LEU A 82 -4.76 10.21 8.49
CA LEU A 82 -3.40 10.72 8.62
C LEU A 82 -2.76 10.33 9.97
N THR A 83 -3.49 10.50 11.07
CA THR A 83 -2.98 10.16 12.42
C THR A 83 -2.72 8.67 12.62
N HIS A 84 -3.30 7.81 11.79
CA HIS A 84 -3.08 6.38 11.81
C HIS A 84 -1.92 5.92 10.92
N LEU A 85 -1.45 6.74 9.97
CA LEU A 85 -0.50 6.29 8.95
C LEU A 85 0.83 5.84 9.55
N GLU A 86 1.47 6.65 10.39
CA GLU A 86 2.78 6.32 10.96
C GLU A 86 2.78 5.02 11.80
N PRO A 87 1.91 4.85 12.81
CA PRO A 87 1.89 3.60 13.59
C PRO A 87 1.49 2.39 12.73
N THR A 88 0.61 2.57 11.74
CA THR A 88 0.21 1.48 10.83
C THR A 88 1.37 1.06 9.94
N CYS A 89 2.08 2.02 9.34
CA CYS A 89 3.24 1.73 8.49
C CYS A 89 4.36 1.04 9.29
N ALA A 90 4.62 1.48 10.52
CA ALA A 90 5.60 0.85 11.40
C ALA A 90 5.26 -0.62 11.72
N ALA A 91 3.98 -0.92 12.01
CA ALA A 91 3.53 -2.29 12.25
C ALA A 91 3.65 -3.18 11.00
N MET A 92 3.31 -2.63 9.82
CA MET A 92 3.50 -3.32 8.55
C MET A 92 4.98 -3.62 8.30
N GLU A 93 5.86 -2.64 8.51
CA GLU A 93 7.29 -2.83 8.30
C GLU A 93 7.88 -3.85 9.26
N ALA A 94 7.46 -3.87 10.52
CA ALA A 94 7.89 -4.87 11.49
C ALA A 94 7.51 -6.29 11.03
N ALA A 95 6.29 -6.49 10.53
CA ALA A 95 5.85 -7.78 10.00
C ALA A 95 6.63 -8.21 8.75
N VAL A 96 6.93 -7.28 7.83
CA VAL A 96 7.76 -7.55 6.65
C VAL A 96 9.20 -7.90 7.04
N ARG A 97 9.81 -7.16 7.97
CA ARG A 97 11.18 -7.42 8.45
C ARG A 97 11.32 -8.73 9.20
N ALA A 98 10.25 -9.23 9.80
CA ALA A 98 10.19 -10.56 10.41
C ALA A 98 10.07 -11.70 9.37
N GLY A 99 10.08 -11.39 8.07
CA GLY A 99 10.00 -12.37 6.98
C GLY A 99 8.57 -12.70 6.53
N GLY A 100 7.56 -12.01 7.07
CA GLY A 100 6.17 -12.19 6.66
C GLY A 100 5.74 -11.25 5.54
N ALA A 101 4.44 -11.28 5.24
CA ALA A 101 3.79 -10.34 4.33
C ALA A 101 2.57 -9.66 4.95
N CYS A 102 2.22 -8.49 4.42
CA CYS A 102 1.05 -7.73 4.85
C CYS A 102 -0.05 -7.77 3.80
N LEU A 103 -1.29 -8.03 4.23
CA LEU A 103 -2.49 -7.73 3.47
C LEU A 103 -3.14 -6.46 4.03
N VAL A 104 -3.24 -5.42 3.22
CA VAL A 104 -4.04 -4.24 3.55
C VAL A 104 -5.39 -4.34 2.83
N TYR A 105 -6.49 -4.24 3.56
CA TYR A 105 -7.81 -4.35 2.98
C TYR A 105 -8.82 -3.38 3.58
N CYS A 106 -9.86 -3.12 2.80
CA CYS A 106 -11.08 -2.45 3.25
C CYS A 106 -12.27 -3.15 2.60
N LYS A 107 -13.49 -2.60 2.72
CA LYS A 107 -14.69 -3.21 2.11
C LYS A 107 -14.51 -3.55 0.62
N ASN A 108 -14.07 -2.57 -0.17
CA ASN A 108 -14.01 -2.67 -1.64
C ASN A 108 -12.59 -2.89 -2.18
N GLY A 109 -11.56 -2.64 -1.36
CA GLY A 109 -10.18 -2.58 -1.85
C GLY A 109 -9.95 -1.43 -2.85
N ARG A 110 -10.54 -0.25 -2.61
CA ARG A 110 -10.49 0.90 -3.55
C ARG A 110 -9.81 2.13 -2.95
N SER A 111 -10.39 2.71 -1.90
CA SER A 111 -9.95 3.99 -1.35
C SER A 111 -9.04 3.80 -0.12
N ARG A 112 -9.62 3.53 1.06
CA ARG A 112 -8.90 3.32 2.34
C ARG A 112 -7.65 2.44 2.26
N SER A 113 -7.79 1.23 1.72
CA SER A 113 -6.67 0.29 1.63
C SER A 113 -5.60 0.73 0.64
N ALA A 114 -5.99 1.41 -0.46
CA ALA A 114 -5.05 1.98 -1.41
C ALA A 114 -4.27 3.13 -0.79
N ALA A 115 -4.94 3.97 0.01
CA ALA A 115 -4.28 5.06 0.72
C ALA A 115 -3.22 4.54 1.70
N VAL A 116 -3.56 3.54 2.53
CA VAL A 116 -2.59 2.93 3.47
C VAL A 116 -1.43 2.24 2.73
N CYS A 117 -1.68 1.53 1.63
CA CYS A 117 -0.59 0.95 0.83
C CYS A 117 0.34 2.02 0.25
N THR A 118 -0.23 3.11 -0.25
CA THR A 118 0.52 4.24 -0.80
C THR A 118 1.39 4.88 0.29
N ALA A 119 0.82 5.14 1.47
CA ALA A 119 1.56 5.66 2.62
C ALA A 119 2.73 4.75 3.03
N TYR A 120 2.52 3.44 3.11
CA TYR A 120 3.57 2.48 3.45
C TYR A 120 4.72 2.49 2.44
N LEU A 121 4.40 2.54 1.14
CA LEU A 121 5.41 2.61 0.09
C LEU A 121 6.24 3.91 0.16
N MET A 122 5.60 5.05 0.43
CA MET A 122 6.34 6.29 0.67
C MET A 122 7.27 6.16 1.88
N ARG A 123 6.70 5.69 3.02
CA ARG A 123 7.39 5.67 4.30
C ARG A 123 8.58 4.72 4.37
N HIS A 124 8.44 3.52 3.82
CA HIS A 124 9.40 2.42 4.00
C HIS A 124 10.10 1.98 2.73
N ARG A 125 9.63 2.41 1.55
CA ARG A 125 10.27 2.12 0.26
C ARG A 125 10.83 3.37 -0.43
N GLY A 126 10.72 4.54 0.20
CA GLY A 126 11.34 5.79 -0.26
C GLY A 126 10.77 6.30 -1.59
N LEU A 127 9.52 5.93 -1.91
CA LEU A 127 8.85 6.39 -3.12
C LEU A 127 8.17 7.74 -2.89
N SER A 128 8.09 8.58 -3.92
CA SER A 128 7.19 9.74 -3.88
C SER A 128 5.73 9.29 -3.91
N LEU A 129 4.79 10.17 -3.52
CA LEU A 129 3.35 9.92 -3.60
C LEU A 129 2.92 9.47 -5.00
N ALA A 130 3.43 10.13 -6.03
CA ALA A 130 3.14 9.80 -7.41
C ALA A 130 3.62 8.39 -7.79
N GLN A 131 4.85 8.02 -7.40
CA GLN A 131 5.43 6.70 -7.65
C GLN A 131 4.72 5.60 -6.86
N ALA A 132 4.41 5.88 -5.59
CA ALA A 132 3.74 4.97 -4.68
C ALA A 132 2.27 4.72 -5.05
N PHE A 133 1.57 5.72 -5.59
CA PHE A 133 0.18 5.57 -6.03
C PHE A 133 0.04 5.02 -7.44
N GLN A 134 0.97 5.34 -8.35
CA GLN A 134 1.34 4.36 -9.39
C GLN A 134 1.87 3.09 -8.68
N ALA A 135 2.33 1.99 -9.25
CA ALA A 135 2.50 0.73 -8.49
C ALA A 135 1.19 0.18 -7.86
N VAL A 136 0.57 0.83 -6.85
CA VAL A 136 -0.78 0.51 -6.34
C VAL A 136 -1.81 0.49 -7.47
N LYS A 137 -1.89 1.56 -8.28
CA LYS A 137 -2.84 1.66 -9.40
C LYS A 137 -2.56 0.64 -10.51
N SER A 138 -1.29 0.37 -10.80
CA SER A 138 -0.90 -0.69 -11.75
C SER A 138 -1.31 -2.08 -11.27
N ALA A 139 -1.10 -2.39 -9.99
CA ALA A 139 -1.46 -3.68 -9.41
C ALA A 139 -2.99 -3.82 -9.25
N ARG A 140 -3.69 -2.71 -8.98
CA ARG A 140 -5.14 -2.68 -8.82
C ARG A 140 -5.75 -1.46 -9.51
N PRO A 141 -6.20 -1.59 -10.78
CA PRO A 141 -6.70 -0.48 -11.59
C PRO A 141 -7.88 0.30 -10.97
N VAL A 142 -8.68 -0.35 -10.12
CA VAL A 142 -9.80 0.29 -9.41
C VAL A 142 -9.37 1.09 -8.17
N ALA A 143 -8.08 1.09 -7.79
CA ALA A 143 -7.57 1.84 -6.65
C ALA A 143 -7.77 3.34 -6.86
N GLU A 144 -8.37 4.00 -5.89
CA GLU A 144 -8.76 5.41 -5.95
C GLU A 144 -9.10 5.88 -4.54
N PRO A 145 -8.10 6.38 -3.78
CA PRO A 145 -8.33 7.11 -2.55
C PRO A 145 -9.36 8.22 -2.77
N ASN A 146 -10.26 8.42 -1.82
CA ASN A 146 -11.14 9.57 -1.86
C ASN A 146 -10.33 10.88 -1.76
N PRO A 147 -10.88 12.04 -2.16
CA PRO A 147 -10.15 13.30 -2.19
C PRO A 147 -9.58 13.74 -0.83
N GLY A 148 -10.26 13.43 0.28
CA GLY A 148 -9.78 13.75 1.63
C GLY A 148 -8.55 12.93 2.00
N PHE A 149 -8.55 11.62 1.72
CA PHE A 149 -7.38 10.77 1.91
C PHE A 149 -6.23 11.14 0.97
N TRP A 150 -6.53 11.55 -0.27
CA TRP A 150 -5.48 12.06 -1.16
C TRP A 150 -4.78 13.29 -0.59
N ALA A 151 -5.54 14.27 -0.10
CA ALA A 151 -4.97 15.45 0.57
C ALA A 151 -4.17 15.10 1.82
N GLN A 152 -4.61 14.09 2.58
CA GLN A 152 -3.87 13.58 3.73
C GLN A 152 -2.55 12.88 3.33
N LEU A 153 -2.53 12.16 2.21
CA LEU A 153 -1.30 11.57 1.67
C LEU A 153 -0.30 12.63 1.21
N GLN A 154 -0.75 13.73 0.62
CA GLN A 154 0.10 14.88 0.28
C GLN A 154 0.75 15.47 1.54
N LYS A 155 -0.03 15.73 2.59
CA LYS A 155 0.49 16.17 3.88
C LYS A 155 1.48 15.17 4.48
N TYR A 156 1.20 13.88 4.35
CA TYR A 156 2.11 12.85 4.84
C TYR A 156 3.45 12.88 4.07
N GLU A 157 3.42 13.02 2.75
CA GLU A 157 4.64 13.19 1.93
C GLU A 157 5.48 14.41 2.37
N GLU A 158 4.85 15.56 2.62
CA GLU A 158 5.52 16.76 3.15
C GLU A 158 6.22 16.49 4.49
N VAL A 159 5.54 15.80 5.41
CA VAL A 159 6.11 15.39 6.70
C VAL A 159 7.32 14.47 6.48
N LEU A 160 7.22 13.47 5.60
CA LEU A 160 8.34 12.57 5.31
C LEU A 160 9.56 13.29 4.70
N GLN A 161 9.33 14.26 3.82
CA GLN A 161 10.39 15.07 3.23
C GLN A 161 11.12 15.90 4.31
N SER A 162 10.37 16.50 5.25
CA SER A 162 10.97 17.25 6.36
C SER A 162 11.80 16.38 7.31
N LEU A 163 11.45 15.09 7.47
CA LEU A 163 12.21 14.14 8.28
C LEU A 163 13.47 13.62 7.57
N SER A 164 13.48 13.64 6.23
CA SER A 164 14.62 13.22 5.41
C SER A 164 15.70 14.30 5.23
N CYS A 165 15.39 15.55 5.58
CA CYS A 165 16.31 16.67 5.55
C CYS A 165 16.86 16.92 6.98
N PRO A 166 18.15 16.71 7.25
CA PRO A 166 18.70 16.99 8.58
C PRO A 166 18.60 18.51 8.88
N PRO A 167 18.14 18.92 10.08
CA PRO A 167 18.14 20.31 10.47
C PRO A 167 19.57 20.78 10.71
N GLY A 168 20.16 21.46 9.72
CA GLY A 168 21.37 22.27 9.88
C GLY A 168 22.56 21.86 9.00
N GLU A 169 22.55 22.31 7.74
CA GLU A 169 23.76 22.94 7.20
C GLU A 169 23.39 24.37 6.80
N PRO A 170 23.99 25.40 7.40
CA PRO A 170 23.87 26.76 6.88
C PRO A 170 24.56 26.77 5.51
N SER A 171 23.78 26.95 4.44
CA SER A 171 24.30 27.45 3.18
C SER A 171 25.04 28.75 3.50
N GLY A 172 26.37 28.68 3.49
CA GLY A 172 27.21 29.82 3.82
C GLY A 172 26.82 31.05 2.99
N PRO A 173 26.95 32.27 3.54
CA PRO A 173 26.68 33.45 2.77
C PRO A 173 27.61 33.47 1.56
N CYS A 174 27.02 33.47 0.37
CA CYS A 174 27.70 33.86 -0.86
C CYS A 174 28.10 35.33 -0.66
N SER A 175 29.32 35.55 -0.19
CA SER A 175 29.91 36.88 -0.02
C SER A 175 30.03 37.53 -1.38
N ARG A 176 29.08 38.41 -1.71
CA ARG A 176 29.40 39.63 -2.45
C ARG A 176 30.06 40.55 -1.41
N THR A 177 31.20 41.15 -1.70
CA THR A 177 31.23 42.40 -2.48
C THR A 177 32.47 42.56 -3.36
N ARG A 178 32.25 43.34 -4.41
CA ARG A 178 33.22 44.02 -5.28
C ARG A 178 33.97 45.10 -4.46
N GLU A 179 35.15 45.50 -4.92
CA GLU A 179 35.98 46.65 -4.43
C GLU A 179 36.97 46.35 -3.29
N GLU A 180 38.18 45.92 -3.68
CA GLU A 180 39.45 46.20 -2.99
C GLU A 180 40.59 46.12 -4.03
N LEU A 181 40.48 46.97 -5.05
CA LEU A 181 41.58 47.41 -5.91
C LEU A 181 41.77 48.88 -5.59
N GLN A 182 42.60 49.21 -4.59
CA GLN A 182 43.41 50.44 -4.45
C GLN A 182 43.94 50.57 -3.01
N ASN A 183 45.25 50.86 -2.93
CA ASN A 183 45.99 51.42 -1.78
C ASN A 183 46.32 50.46 -0.62
N GLU A 184 47.54 50.29 -0.08
CA GLU A 184 48.87 50.97 -0.06
C GLU A 184 49.84 50.01 0.72
N PRO A 185 51.14 50.30 0.96
CA PRO A 185 52.05 51.31 0.40
C PRO A 185 53.22 50.72 -0.43
#